data_AF-Q6ANP0-F1
#
_entry.id   AF-Q6ANP0-F1
#
_cell.length_a   1.000
_cell.length_b   1.000
_cell.length_c   1.000
_cell.angle_alpha   90.00
_cell.angle_beta   90.00
_cell.angle_gamma   90.00
#
_symmetry.space_group_name_H-M   'P 1'
#
loop_
_entity.id
_entity.type
_entity.pdbx_description
1 polymer ?
#
loop_
_entity_poly.entity_id
_entity_poly.type
_entity_poly.pdbx_seq_one_letter_code
_entity_poly.pdbx_strand_id
1 'polypeptide(L)'
;MSAEQLNFLKTYIYPLVVGGIGGGVAVWFTQFLKDKSVNKEREREADKKLFAEFLKDFSSDLRVMYFFASYNFSTELSAVSYDEFDSAIDRWKKPLKKFHDKNIEKQKTKFMCLCDRFIEFIESDPNFFNQGIRGYLMVPKKYREDEFLPWPKELWKKKEKVTDDVKKLVACHQKFLSTGKSKLRI
;
A
#
# COMPACT_ATOMS: atom_id res chain seq x y z
N MET A 1 1.93 18.34 19.15
CA MET A 1 3.02 19.22 19.63
C MET A 1 3.98 19.47 18.47
N SER A 2 4.11 20.72 18.03
CA SER A 2 4.95 21.08 16.87
C SER A 2 6.44 20.96 17.21
N ALA A 3 7.30 20.93 16.19
CA ALA A 3 8.75 20.95 16.39
C ALA A 3 9.20 22.19 17.18
N GLU A 4 8.53 23.33 16.95
CA GLU A 4 8.78 24.59 17.64
C GLU A 4 8.47 24.53 19.14
N GLN A 5 7.35 23.90 19.53
CA GLN A 5 7.01 23.70 20.95
C GLN A 5 8.04 22.81 21.65
N LEU A 6 8.60 21.82 20.95
CA LEU A 6 9.61 20.92 21.48
C LEU A 6 10.97 21.62 21.60
N ASN A 7 11.27 22.53 20.67
CA ASN A 7 12.48 23.35 20.71
C ASN A 7 12.39 24.40 21.82
N PHE A 8 11.25 25.07 21.98
CA PHE A 8 11.02 26.02 23.07
C PHE A 8 11.20 25.35 24.45
N LEU A 9 10.63 24.16 24.64
CA LEU A 9 10.77 23.42 25.91
C LEU A 9 12.23 23.00 26.19
N LYS A 10 12.97 22.58 25.17
CA LYS A 10 14.39 22.20 25.32
C LYS A 10 15.29 23.40 25.57
N THR A 11 15.05 24.51 24.87
CA THR A 11 15.90 25.70 24.91
C THR A 11 15.66 26.54 26.16
N TYR A 12 14.42 26.63 26.64
CA TYR A 12 14.07 27.57 27.71
C TYR A 12 13.74 26.89 29.04
N ILE A 13 13.07 25.74 29.04
CA ILE A 13 12.63 25.09 30.29
C ILE A 13 13.72 24.15 30.86
N TYR A 14 14.42 23.42 29.99
CA TYR A 14 15.46 22.48 30.43
C TYR A 14 16.61 23.15 31.22
N PRO A 15 17.14 24.33 30.84
CA PRO A 15 18.18 25.01 31.60
C PRO A 15 17.71 25.54 32.95
N LEU A 16 16.45 26.02 33.05
CA LEU A 16 15.83 26.47 34.31
C LEU A 16 15.64 25.32 35.30
N VAL A 17 15.32 24.14 34.79
CA VAL A 17 15.19 22.89 35.54
C VAL A 17 16.54 22.38 36.09
N VAL A 18 17.61 22.46 35.29
CA VAL A 18 18.96 22.03 35.70
C VAL A 18 19.62 23.07 36.63
N GLY A 19 19.24 24.34 36.53
CA GLY A 19 19.75 25.46 37.34
C GLY A 19 19.18 25.59 38.77
N GLY A 20 18.40 24.63 39.26
CA GLY A 20 18.06 24.50 40.67
C GLY A 20 16.77 25.19 41.15
N ILE A 21 16.00 25.84 40.28
CA ILE A 21 14.70 26.46 40.66
C ILE A 21 13.56 25.58 40.16
N GLY A 22 13.12 24.62 40.99
CA GLY A 22 11.85 23.90 40.78
C GLY A 22 11.99 22.41 40.48
N GLY A 23 12.41 21.62 41.48
CA GLY A 23 12.47 20.15 41.39
C GLY A 23 11.15 19.49 40.97
N GLY A 24 9.99 20.07 41.30
CA GLY A 24 8.69 19.56 40.85
C GLY A 24 8.44 19.69 39.33
N VAL A 25 8.91 20.78 38.71
CA VAL A 25 8.77 21.00 37.26
C VAL A 25 9.73 20.11 36.47
N ALA A 26 10.92 19.88 37.02
CA ALA A 26 11.91 18.95 36.48
C ALA A 26 11.40 17.52 36.42
N VAL A 27 10.83 17.04 37.53
CA VAL A 27 10.25 15.70 37.66
C VAL A 27 9.05 15.56 36.75
N TRP A 28 8.15 16.54 36.70
CA TRP A 28 7.01 16.52 35.79
C TRP A 28 7.44 16.49 34.31
N PHE A 29 8.43 17.30 33.93
CA PHE A 29 8.89 17.37 32.54
C PHE A 29 9.60 16.09 32.09
N THR A 30 10.44 15.51 32.95
CA THR A 30 11.10 14.22 32.68
C THR A 30 10.08 13.08 32.60
N GLN A 31 9.09 13.04 33.49
CA GLN A 31 7.99 12.09 33.44
C GLN A 31 7.15 12.26 32.16
N PHE A 32 6.81 13.48 31.78
CA PHE A 32 6.09 13.79 30.54
C PHE A 32 6.84 13.32 29.29
N LEU A 33 8.17 13.55 29.22
CA LEU A 33 8.99 13.06 28.12
C LEU A 33 9.04 11.53 28.08
N LYS A 34 9.09 10.88 29.24
CA LYS A 34 9.07 9.42 29.37
C LYS A 34 7.72 8.83 28.93
N ASP A 35 6.62 9.43 29.35
CA ASP A 35 5.27 8.98 28.95
C ASP A 35 5.08 9.14 27.43
N LYS A 36 5.59 10.23 26.85
CA LYS A 36 5.55 10.46 25.40
C LYS A 36 6.43 9.48 24.62
N SER A 37 7.59 9.08 25.15
CA SER A 37 8.45 8.08 24.49
C SER A 37 7.84 6.69 24.56
N VAL A 38 7.25 6.31 25.71
CA VAL A 38 6.51 5.05 25.87
C VAL A 38 5.33 4.99 24.91
N ASN A 39 4.59 6.10 24.76
CA ASN A 39 3.44 6.12 23.85
C ASN A 39 3.87 5.96 22.39
N LYS A 40 4.96 6.61 21.97
CA LYS A 40 5.53 6.43 20.63
C LYS A 40 6.00 5.01 20.36
N GLU A 41 6.60 4.35 21.35
CA GLU A 41 7.03 2.96 21.18
C GLU A 41 5.82 2.03 21.05
N ARG A 42 4.75 2.26 21.82
CA ARG A 42 3.48 1.53 21.69
C ARG A 42 2.83 1.72 20.32
N GLU A 43 2.75 2.96 19.83
CA GLU A 43 2.25 3.27 18.48
C GLU A 43 3.06 2.54 17.41
N ARG A 44 4.39 2.52 17.57
CA ARG A 44 5.30 1.84 16.65
C ARG A 44 5.14 0.32 16.68
N GLU A 45 4.99 -0.29 17.86
CA GLU A 45 4.71 -1.72 18.00
C GLU A 45 3.34 -2.11 17.42
N ALA A 46 2.32 -1.25 17.57
CA ALA A 46 1.04 -1.43 16.92
C ALA A 46 1.18 -1.36 15.39
N ASP A 47 1.93 -0.38 14.87
CA ASP A 47 2.20 -0.26 13.43
C ASP A 47 3.02 -1.45 12.90
N LYS A 48 3.95 -2.01 13.67
CA LYS A 48 4.67 -3.25 13.31
C LYS A 48 3.72 -4.44 13.16
N LYS A 49 2.82 -4.64 14.12
CA LYS A 49 1.83 -5.72 14.07
C LYS A 49 0.92 -5.55 12.86
N LEU A 50 0.42 -4.33 12.65
CA LEU A 50 -0.40 -4.00 11.51
C LEU A 50 0.36 -4.21 10.19
N PHE A 51 1.63 -3.82 10.11
CA PHE A 51 2.45 -4.05 8.93
C PHE A 51 2.69 -5.55 8.66
N ALA A 52 2.89 -6.35 9.71
CA ALA A 52 3.00 -7.80 9.58
C ALA A 52 1.69 -8.44 9.10
N GLU A 53 0.53 -7.95 9.55
CA GLU A 53 -0.77 -8.36 9.00
C GLU A 53 -0.89 -7.98 7.52
N PHE A 54 -0.44 -6.79 7.13
CA PHE A 54 -0.44 -6.37 5.72
C PHE A 54 0.37 -7.33 4.86
N LEU A 55 1.55 -7.72 5.33
CA LEU A 55 2.41 -8.64 4.59
C LEU A 55 1.80 -10.03 4.43
N LYS A 56 0.85 -10.44 5.28
CA LYS A 56 0.11 -11.69 5.10
C LYS A 56 -0.92 -11.58 3.97
N ASP A 57 -1.66 -10.47 3.93
CA ASP A 57 -2.70 -10.23 2.92
C ASP A 57 -2.13 -9.80 1.55
N PHE A 58 -0.96 -9.14 1.54
CA PHE A 58 -0.29 -8.59 0.36
C PHE A 58 1.20 -8.94 0.33
N SER A 59 1.51 -10.21 0.58
CA SER A 59 2.87 -10.73 0.41
C SER A 59 3.36 -10.47 -1.03
N SER A 60 4.67 -10.29 -1.21
CA SER A 60 5.27 -10.24 -2.55
C SER A 60 5.05 -11.52 -3.37
N ASP A 61 4.68 -12.61 -2.70
CA ASP A 61 4.38 -13.93 -3.29
C ASP A 61 2.90 -14.15 -3.56
N LEU A 62 2.01 -13.18 -3.27
CA LEU A 62 0.61 -13.32 -3.63
C LEU A 62 0.53 -13.50 -5.15
N ARG A 63 -0.17 -14.55 -5.59
CA ARG A 63 -0.40 -14.84 -7.02
C ARG A 63 -0.92 -13.64 -7.81
N VAL A 64 -1.62 -12.71 -7.15
CA VAL A 64 -2.07 -11.44 -7.72
C VAL A 64 -0.92 -10.44 -7.91
N MET A 65 0.01 -10.32 -6.96
CA MET A 65 1.23 -9.54 -7.16
C MET A 65 2.14 -10.17 -8.21
N TYR A 66 2.17 -11.51 -8.28
CA TYR A 66 2.83 -12.23 -9.35
C TYR A 66 2.15 -12.00 -10.70
N PHE A 67 0.82 -11.99 -10.76
CA PHE A 67 0.04 -11.61 -11.96
C PHE A 67 0.34 -10.17 -12.40
N PHE A 68 0.47 -9.25 -11.44
CA PHE A 68 0.89 -7.88 -11.72
C PHE A 68 2.34 -7.79 -12.21
N ALA A 69 3.22 -8.66 -11.72
CA ALA A 69 4.64 -8.68 -12.11
C ALA A 69 4.90 -9.46 -13.40
N SER A 70 4.13 -10.50 -13.71
CA SER A 70 4.39 -11.46 -14.78
C SER A 70 3.97 -10.99 -16.17
N TYR A 71 3.30 -9.82 -16.27
CA TYR A 71 3.12 -9.05 -17.50
C TYR A 71 2.35 -9.77 -18.63
N ASN A 72 1.98 -11.03 -18.44
CA ASN A 72 1.35 -11.88 -19.41
C ASN A 72 -0.08 -12.13 -18.96
N PHE A 73 -1.00 -11.27 -19.43
CA PHE A 73 -2.45 -11.48 -19.27
C PHE A 73 -2.94 -12.81 -19.89
N SER A 74 -2.07 -13.55 -20.59
CA SER A 74 -2.32 -14.90 -21.08
C SER A 74 -2.35 -15.98 -19.99
N THR A 75 -1.80 -15.70 -18.80
CA THR A 75 -1.80 -16.64 -17.67
C THR A 75 -2.73 -16.19 -16.54
N GLU A 76 -3.89 -16.84 -16.49
CA GLU A 76 -4.62 -17.24 -15.28
C GLU A 76 -4.78 -16.22 -14.14
N LEU A 77 -5.37 -15.05 -14.40
CA LEU A 77 -6.17 -14.42 -13.35
C LEU A 77 -7.48 -15.19 -13.23
N SER A 78 -7.49 -16.24 -12.42
CA SER A 78 -8.72 -16.93 -12.07
C SER A 78 -9.65 -15.96 -11.32
N ALA A 79 -10.96 -16.10 -11.47
CA ALA A 79 -11.94 -15.33 -10.70
C ALA A 79 -11.66 -15.40 -9.19
N VAL A 80 -11.22 -16.57 -8.71
CA VAL A 80 -10.83 -16.80 -7.30
C VAL A 80 -9.69 -15.88 -6.87
N SER A 81 -8.66 -15.70 -7.70
CA SER A 81 -7.54 -14.81 -7.41
C SER A 81 -7.98 -13.34 -7.32
N TYR A 82 -8.99 -12.94 -8.08
CA TYR A 82 -9.54 -11.59 -8.02
C TYR A 82 -10.41 -11.39 -6.78
N ASP A 83 -11.30 -12.32 -6.46
CA ASP A 83 -12.15 -12.24 -5.27
C ASP A 83 -11.31 -12.15 -3.98
N GLU A 84 -10.19 -12.88 -3.93
CA GLU A 84 -9.21 -12.79 -2.84
C GLU A 84 -8.56 -11.40 -2.74
N PHE A 85 -8.24 -10.79 -3.88
CA PHE A 85 -7.64 -9.45 -3.96
C PHE A 85 -8.62 -8.36 -3.56
N ASP A 86 -9.84 -8.40 -4.11
CA ASP A 86 -10.90 -7.45 -3.80
C ASP A 86 -11.26 -7.52 -2.30
N SER A 87 -11.44 -8.73 -1.78
CA SER A 87 -11.66 -8.96 -0.35
C SER A 87 -10.50 -8.45 0.51
N ALA A 88 -9.25 -8.57 0.06
CA ALA A 88 -8.10 -8.02 0.78
C ALA A 88 -8.14 -6.49 0.80
N ILE A 89 -8.46 -5.83 -0.31
CA ILE A 89 -8.56 -4.38 -0.39
C ILE A 89 -9.63 -3.86 0.58
N ASP A 90 -10.80 -4.49 0.59
CA ASP A 90 -11.89 -4.10 1.48
C ASP A 90 -11.56 -4.29 2.97
N ARG A 91 -10.79 -5.33 3.32
CA ARG A 91 -10.25 -5.47 4.69
C ARG A 91 -9.37 -4.27 5.07
N TRP A 92 -8.54 -3.80 4.14
CA TRP A 92 -7.53 -2.77 4.38
C TRP A 92 -8.04 -1.33 4.29
N LYS A 93 -9.23 -1.12 3.74
CA LYS A 93 -9.97 0.16 3.81
C LYS A 93 -10.57 0.44 5.18
N LYS A 94 -10.71 -0.57 6.05
CA LYS A 94 -11.39 -0.42 7.34
C LYS A 94 -10.68 0.61 8.25
N PRO A 95 -11.42 1.40 9.05
CA PRO A 95 -10.83 2.42 9.93
C PRO A 95 -9.80 1.87 10.93
N LEU A 96 -9.95 0.61 11.35
CA LEU A 96 -9.03 -0.08 12.27
C LEU A 96 -7.68 -0.41 11.64
N LYS A 97 -7.54 -0.30 10.31
CA LYS A 97 -6.30 -0.60 9.57
C LYS A 97 -5.54 0.68 9.20
N LYS A 98 -5.47 1.63 10.14
CA LYS A 98 -4.74 2.90 9.98
C LYS A 98 -3.43 2.87 10.75
N PHE A 99 -2.35 3.22 10.06
CA PHE A 99 -1.05 3.40 10.70
C PHE A 99 -0.99 4.73 11.47
N HIS A 100 -0.30 4.73 12.59
CA HIS A 100 -0.02 5.94 13.38
C HIS A 100 1.05 6.79 12.70
N ASP A 101 2.06 6.17 12.07
CA ASP A 101 3.02 6.88 11.22
C ASP A 101 2.33 7.39 9.95
N LYS A 102 2.25 8.73 9.84
CA LYS A 102 1.61 9.43 8.73
C LYS A 102 2.24 9.15 7.37
N ASN A 103 3.54 8.84 7.30
CA ASN A 103 4.19 8.53 6.03
C ASN A 103 3.83 7.12 5.57
N ILE A 104 3.77 6.17 6.50
CA ILE A 104 3.32 4.80 6.20
C ILE A 104 1.85 4.85 5.75
N GLU A 105 0.98 5.54 6.49
CA GLU A 105 -0.44 5.67 6.13
C GLU A 105 -0.62 6.36 4.77
N LYS A 106 0.15 7.42 4.48
CA LYS A 106 0.10 8.10 3.17
C LYS A 106 0.43 7.14 2.01
N GLN A 107 1.45 6.29 2.17
CA GLN A 107 1.79 5.29 1.15
C GLN A 107 0.72 4.21 1.04
N LYS A 108 0.18 3.73 2.17
CA LYS A 108 -0.93 2.77 2.20
C LYS A 108 -2.14 3.30 1.44
N THR A 109 -2.59 4.52 1.75
CA THR A 109 -3.73 5.16 1.09
C THR A 109 -3.49 5.30 -0.40
N LYS A 110 -2.28 5.71 -0.82
CA LYS A 110 -1.94 5.81 -2.24
C LYS A 110 -2.03 4.45 -2.95
N PHE A 111 -1.56 3.38 -2.31
CA PHE A 111 -1.65 2.03 -2.83
C PHE A 111 -3.11 1.57 -2.92
N MET A 112 -3.92 1.77 -1.88
CA MET A 112 -5.35 1.44 -1.88
C MET A 112 -6.12 2.17 -3.00
N CYS A 113 -5.89 3.48 -3.19
CA CYS A 113 -6.54 4.23 -4.27
C CYS A 113 -6.13 3.79 -5.69
N LEU A 114 -4.99 3.12 -5.85
CA LEU A 114 -4.61 2.50 -7.12
C LEU A 114 -5.27 1.13 -7.29
N CYS A 115 -5.41 0.38 -6.19
CA CYS A 115 -6.16 -0.88 -6.18
C CYS A 115 -7.63 -0.66 -6.53
N ASP A 116 -8.27 0.37 -5.98
CA ASP A 116 -9.67 0.71 -6.30
C ASP A 116 -9.88 1.03 -7.76
N ARG A 117 -9.00 1.88 -8.33
CA ARG A 117 -9.05 2.20 -9.76
C ARG A 117 -8.83 0.97 -10.63
N PHE A 118 -8.04 0.02 -10.16
CA PHE A 118 -7.82 -1.23 -10.87
C PHE A 118 -9.04 -2.16 -10.79
N ILE A 119 -9.70 -2.27 -9.63
CA ILE A 119 -10.98 -2.97 -9.48
C ILE A 119 -12.03 -2.35 -10.38
N GLU A 120 -12.25 -1.03 -10.31
CA GLU A 120 -13.23 -0.33 -11.14
C GLU A 120 -12.96 -0.56 -12.63
N PHE A 121 -11.69 -0.54 -13.04
CA PHE A 121 -11.32 -0.84 -14.41
C PHE A 121 -11.74 -2.26 -14.82
N ILE A 122 -11.45 -3.25 -13.99
CA ILE A 122 -11.81 -4.64 -14.21
C ILE A 122 -13.33 -4.81 -14.29
N GLU A 123 -14.09 -4.26 -13.33
CA GLU A 123 -15.54 -4.39 -13.26
C GLU A 123 -16.25 -3.65 -14.39
N SER A 124 -15.67 -2.53 -14.86
CA SER A 124 -16.22 -1.76 -15.98
C SER A 124 -16.10 -2.44 -17.34
N ASP A 125 -15.31 -3.52 -17.44
CA ASP A 125 -15.18 -4.33 -18.64
C ASP A 125 -15.65 -5.76 -18.36
N PRO A 126 -16.93 -6.08 -18.64
CA PRO A 126 -17.51 -7.41 -18.36
C PRO A 126 -16.83 -8.54 -19.15
N ASN A 127 -16.00 -8.20 -20.13
CA ASN A 127 -15.20 -9.17 -20.87
C ASN A 127 -13.78 -9.32 -20.31
N PHE A 128 -13.36 -8.57 -19.29
CA PHE A 128 -11.98 -8.59 -18.80
C PHE A 128 -11.55 -9.98 -18.30
N PHE A 129 -12.36 -10.62 -17.44
CA PHE A 129 -12.11 -12.00 -16.98
C PHE A 129 -12.45 -13.05 -18.03
N ASN A 130 -13.47 -12.79 -18.85
CA ASN A 130 -13.84 -13.68 -19.94
C ASN A 130 -12.82 -13.67 -21.10
N GLN A 131 -11.84 -12.76 -21.09
CA GLN A 131 -10.85 -12.62 -22.15
C GLN A 131 -9.53 -13.37 -21.93
N GLY A 132 -9.51 -14.40 -21.06
CA GLY A 132 -8.47 -15.43 -21.10
C GLY A 132 -8.47 -16.20 -22.43
N ILE A 133 -8.32 -17.54 -22.42
CA ILE A 133 -8.45 -18.38 -23.63
C ILE A 133 -9.74 -18.04 -24.43
N ARG A 134 -10.82 -17.60 -23.76
CA ARG A 134 -12.06 -17.14 -24.42
C ARG A 134 -11.93 -15.80 -25.17
N GLY A 135 -11.07 -14.88 -24.75
CA GLY A 135 -10.72 -13.69 -25.55
C GLY A 135 -9.95 -14.08 -26.80
N TYR A 136 -9.01 -15.02 -26.65
CA TYR A 136 -8.34 -15.66 -27.78
C TYR A 136 -9.33 -16.39 -28.71
N LEU A 137 -10.38 -17.03 -28.17
CA LEU A 137 -11.43 -17.71 -28.95
C LEU A 137 -12.52 -16.78 -29.53
N MET A 138 -12.70 -15.56 -29.01
CA MET A 138 -13.62 -14.54 -29.56
C MET A 138 -12.96 -13.67 -30.62
N VAL A 139 -11.64 -13.68 -30.71
CA VAL A 139 -10.90 -13.24 -31.89
C VAL A 139 -11.33 -14.13 -33.07
N PRO A 140 -11.91 -13.59 -34.16
CA PRO A 140 -12.31 -14.39 -35.33
C PRO A 140 -11.15 -15.28 -35.78
N LYS A 141 -11.43 -16.53 -36.18
CA LYS A 141 -10.39 -17.55 -36.48
C LYS A 141 -9.25 -17.02 -37.37
N LYS A 142 -9.56 -16.16 -38.33
CA LYS A 142 -8.59 -15.48 -39.22
C LYS A 142 -7.50 -14.65 -38.52
N TYR A 143 -7.74 -14.20 -37.29
CA TYR A 143 -6.79 -13.42 -36.48
C TYR A 143 -6.14 -14.26 -35.36
N ARG A 144 -6.53 -15.54 -35.22
CA ARG A 144 -5.96 -16.49 -34.26
C ARG A 144 -4.79 -17.29 -34.85
N GLU A 145 -4.90 -17.64 -36.13
CA GLU A 145 -3.93 -18.51 -36.82
C GLU A 145 -2.77 -17.72 -37.45
N ASP A 146 -2.94 -16.41 -37.64
CA ASP A 146 -1.87 -15.50 -38.05
C ASP A 146 -1.24 -14.87 -36.81
N GLU A 147 -0.06 -15.37 -36.41
CA GLU A 147 0.80 -14.78 -35.36
C GLU A 147 1.20 -13.31 -35.65
N PHE A 148 0.80 -12.76 -36.80
CA PHE A 148 1.21 -11.46 -37.33
C PHE A 148 0.06 -10.48 -37.59
N LEU A 149 -1.21 -10.81 -37.33
CA LEU A 149 -2.27 -9.81 -37.44
C LEU A 149 -2.29 -8.92 -36.19
N PRO A 150 -2.11 -7.59 -36.34
CA PRO A 150 -2.17 -6.69 -35.20
C PRO A 150 -3.57 -6.80 -34.59
N TRP A 151 -3.63 -7.04 -33.28
CA TRP A 151 -4.89 -6.92 -32.56
C TRP A 151 -5.55 -5.58 -32.92
N PRO A 152 -6.89 -5.48 -32.87
CA PRO A 152 -7.59 -4.21 -33.00
C PRO A 152 -6.91 -3.13 -32.14
N LYS A 153 -6.67 -1.95 -32.71
CA LYS A 153 -5.90 -0.87 -32.06
C LYS A 153 -6.49 -0.49 -30.69
N GLU A 154 -7.80 -0.62 -30.54
CA GLU A 154 -8.56 -0.38 -29.32
C GLU A 154 -8.19 -1.37 -28.22
N LEU A 155 -7.96 -2.64 -28.56
CA LEU A 155 -7.52 -3.67 -27.61
C LEU A 155 -6.04 -3.50 -27.23
N TRP A 156 -5.19 -3.09 -28.17
CA TRP A 156 -3.80 -2.70 -27.87
C TRP A 156 -3.73 -1.55 -26.87
N LYS A 157 -4.48 -0.47 -27.11
CA LYS A 157 -4.53 0.69 -26.20
C LYS A 157 -5.05 0.32 -24.81
N LYS A 158 -6.08 -0.54 -24.73
CA LYS A 158 -6.56 -1.07 -23.45
C LYS A 158 -5.47 -1.87 -22.75
N LYS A 159 -4.81 -2.80 -23.45
CA LYS A 159 -3.71 -3.60 -22.91
C LYS A 159 -2.58 -2.72 -22.38
N GLU A 160 -2.13 -1.72 -23.14
CA GLU A 160 -1.09 -0.77 -22.73
C GLU A 160 -1.50 0.02 -21.47
N LYS A 161 -2.75 0.50 -21.41
CA LYS A 161 -3.24 1.23 -20.23
C LYS A 161 -3.24 0.35 -18.97
N VAL A 162 -3.77 -0.87 -19.06
CA VAL A 162 -3.78 -1.83 -17.93
C VAL A 162 -2.36 -2.15 -17.50
N THR A 163 -1.49 -2.36 -18.48
CA THR A 163 -0.08 -2.63 -18.28
C THR A 163 0.62 -1.51 -17.49
N ASP A 164 0.37 -0.24 -17.86
CA ASP A 164 0.91 0.90 -17.15
C ASP A 164 0.33 1.08 -15.75
N ASP A 165 -0.95 0.80 -15.56
CA ASP A 165 -1.60 0.91 -14.25
C ASP A 165 -1.13 -0.18 -13.30
N VAL A 166 -0.92 -1.40 -13.81
CA VAL A 166 -0.29 -2.51 -13.09
C VAL A 166 1.15 -2.16 -12.68
N LYS A 167 1.97 -1.61 -13.59
CA LYS A 167 3.32 -1.12 -13.25
C LYS A 167 3.29 -0.11 -12.11
N LYS A 168 2.38 0.87 -12.16
CA LYS A 168 2.23 1.87 -11.10
C LYS A 168 1.81 1.24 -9.78
N LEU A 169 0.93 0.24 -9.82
CA LEU A 169 0.45 -0.47 -8.64
C LEU A 169 1.59 -1.26 -7.97
N VAL A 170 2.38 -2.01 -8.74
CA VAL A 170 3.57 -2.74 -8.25
C VAL A 170 4.59 -1.76 -7.67
N ALA A 171 4.91 -0.69 -8.37
CA ALA A 171 5.86 0.32 -7.89
C ALA A 171 5.37 0.97 -6.58
N CYS A 172 4.06 1.22 -6.46
CA CYS A 172 3.47 1.78 -5.24
C CYS A 172 3.51 0.78 -4.08
N HIS A 173 3.25 -0.50 -4.35
CA HIS A 173 3.36 -1.58 -3.35
C HIS A 173 4.79 -1.70 -2.83
N GLN A 174 5.79 -1.79 -3.72
CA GLN A 174 7.21 -1.84 -3.34
C GLN A 174 7.65 -0.61 -2.55
N LYS A 175 7.15 0.57 -2.91
CA LYS A 175 7.43 1.81 -2.17
C LYS A 175 6.79 1.80 -0.78
N PHE A 176 5.57 1.28 -0.65
CA PHE A 176 4.92 1.10 0.64
C PHE A 176 5.72 0.12 1.51
N LEU A 177 6.13 -1.02 0.95
CA LEU A 177 6.91 -2.03 1.67
C LEU A 177 8.25 -1.49 2.16
N SER A 178 9.01 -0.80 1.29
CA SER A 178 10.30 -0.22 1.67
C SER A 178 10.16 0.90 2.71
N THR A 179 9.12 1.74 2.59
CA THR A 179 8.82 2.78 3.59
C THR A 179 8.50 2.15 4.96
N GLY A 180 7.65 1.12 4.98
CA GLY A 180 7.26 0.41 6.20
C GLY A 180 8.46 -0.25 6.88
N LYS A 181 9.26 -1.03 6.14
CA LYS A 181 10.50 -1.66 6.65
C LYS A 181 11.46 -0.64 7.25
N SER A 182 11.74 0.45 6.53
CA SER A 182 12.65 1.51 7.00
C SER A 182 12.15 2.22 8.26
N LYS A 183 10.87 2.62 8.31
CA LYS A 183 10.29 3.36 9.44
C LYS A 183 10.11 2.49 10.68
N LEU A 184 9.70 1.25 10.49
CA LEU A 184 9.43 0.32 11.57
C LEU A 184 10.70 -0.44 12.02
N ARG A 185 11.81 -0.32 11.26
CA ARG A 185 13.08 -1.07 11.46
C ARG A 185 12.80 -2.58 11.50
N ILE A 186 12.14 -3.07 10.45
CA ILE A 186 11.84 -4.49 10.18
C ILE A 186 12.63 -4.91 8.94
#